data_AF-A0A257PAP3-F1
#
_entry.id   AF-A0A257PAP3-F1
#
_cell.length_a   1.000
_cell.length_b   1.000
_cell.length_c   1.000
_cell.angle_alpha   90.00
_cell.angle_beta   90.00
_cell.angle_gamma   90.00
#
_symmetry.space_group_name_H-M   'P 1'
#
loop_
_entity.id
_entity.type
_entity.pdbx_description
1 polymer ?
#
loop_
_entity_poly.entity_id
_entity_poly.type
_entity_poly.pdbx_seq_one_letter_code
_entity_poly.pdbx_strand_id
1 'polypeptide(L)' 'MHSINENKSFLAVNIAIATISDTREAHNDTSGDTLAARIVAAGHALVGRAIIHDDASSIET' A
#
# COMPACT_ATOMS: atom_id res chain seq x y z
N MET A 1 -34.37 2.45 6.19
CA MET A 1 -33.38 1.85 5.25
C MET A 1 -32.49 2.98 4.78
N HIS A 2 -31.17 2.87 4.93
CA HIS A 2 -30.24 3.86 4.36
C HIS A 2 -29.97 3.49 2.91
N SER A 3 -30.33 4.36 1.98
CA SER A 3 -30.04 4.17 0.56
C SER A 3 -28.59 4.58 0.26
N ILE A 4 -27.89 3.77 -0.54
CA ILE A 4 -26.55 4.08 -1.05
C ILE A 4 -26.67 5.12 -2.17
N ASN A 5 -25.84 6.16 -2.18
CA ASN A 5 -25.82 7.15 -3.25
C ASN A 5 -24.83 6.72 -4.34
N GLU A 6 -25.36 6.24 -5.47
CA GLU A 6 -24.59 5.73 -6.62
C GLU A 6 -23.95 6.82 -7.49
N ASN A 7 -24.29 8.09 -7.28
CA ASN A 7 -23.75 9.22 -8.07
C ASN A 7 -22.42 9.76 -7.53
N LYS A 8 -21.81 9.11 -6.53
CA LYS A 8 -20.51 9.56 -6.03
C LYS A 8 -19.39 9.15 -6.99
N SER A 9 -18.64 10.14 -7.46
CA SER A 9 -17.40 9.90 -8.20
C SER A 9 -16.39 9.16 -7.33
N PHE A 10 -15.62 8.28 -7.96
CA PHE A 10 -14.48 7.64 -7.31
C PHE A 10 -13.44 8.69 -6.90
N LEU A 11 -13.02 8.66 -5.64
CA LEU A 11 -11.96 9.52 -5.12
C LEU A 11 -10.71 8.68 -4.89
N ALA A 12 -9.71 8.87 -5.74
CA ALA A 12 -8.41 8.23 -5.57
C ALA A 12 -7.76 8.72 -4.27
N VAL A 13 -7.18 7.79 -3.51
CA VAL A 13 -6.39 8.10 -2.32
C VAL A 13 -4.92 7.83 -2.56
N ASN A 14 -4.10 8.45 -1.75
CA ASN A 14 -2.66 8.22 -1.70
C ASN A 14 -2.37 7.08 -0.73
N ILE A 15 -1.61 6.09 -1.18
CA ILE A 15 -1.26 4.89 -0.41
C ILE A 15 0.25 4.72 -0.41
N ALA A 16 0.83 4.45 0.75
CA ALA A 16 2.22 4.01 0.89
C ALA A 16 2.26 2.54 1.32
N ILE A 17 3.29 1.80 0.88
CA ILE A 17 3.52 0.41 1.27
C ILE A 17 4.79 0.34 2.11
N ALA A 18 4.72 -0.32 3.26
CA ALA A 18 5.87 -0.76 4.03
C ALA A 18 5.88 -2.30 4.08
N THR A 19 6.95 -2.90 3.57
CA THR A 19 7.20 -4.34 3.69
C THR A 19 8.11 -4.55 4.91
N ILE A 20 7.60 -5.21 5.95
CA ILE A 20 8.40 -5.55 7.13
C ILE A 20 9.06 -6.91 6.91
N SER A 21 10.39 -6.93 6.83
CA SER A 21 11.18 -8.16 6.71
C SER A 21 12.68 -7.92 6.89
N ASP A 22 13.34 -8.88 7.55
CA ASP A 22 14.79 -8.86 7.75
C ASP A 22 15.60 -9.37 6.54
N THR A 23 14.93 -10.05 5.61
CA THR A 23 15.59 -10.80 4.52
C THR A 23 15.10 -10.40 3.13
N ARG A 24 14.06 -9.57 3.05
CA ARG A 24 13.56 -9.10 1.76
C ARG A 24 14.41 -7.93 1.27
N GLU A 25 14.60 -7.91 -0.03
CA GLU A 25 15.16 -6.82 -0.81
C GLU A 25 14.20 -6.48 -1.95
N ALA A 26 14.47 -5.39 -2.66
CA ALA A 26 13.61 -4.95 -3.76
C ALA A 26 13.33 -6.06 -4.80
N HIS A 27 14.32 -6.91 -5.10
CA HIS A 27 14.18 -7.95 -6.12
C HIS A 27 13.30 -9.14 -5.69
N ASN A 28 13.06 -9.31 -4.38
CA ASN A 28 12.27 -10.41 -3.85
C ASN A 28 11.06 -9.92 -3.03
N ASP A 29 10.74 -8.62 -3.01
CA ASP A 29 9.55 -8.08 -2.35
C ASP A 29 8.25 -8.35 -3.15
N THR A 30 7.93 -9.64 -3.34
CA THR A 30 6.78 -10.10 -4.12
C THR A 30 5.44 -9.60 -3.58
N SER A 31 5.34 -9.46 -2.26
CA SER A 31 4.12 -8.95 -1.61
C SER A 31 3.96 -7.46 -1.85
N GLY A 32 5.03 -6.66 -1.70
CA GLY A 32 5.01 -5.24 -2.00
C GLY A 32 4.71 -4.97 -3.47
N ASP A 33 5.27 -5.76 -4.39
CA ASP A 33 4.97 -5.66 -5.83
C ASP A 33 3.51 -5.99 -6.13
N THR A 34 2.97 -7.03 -5.51
CA THR A 34 1.56 -7.41 -5.65
C THR A 34 0.63 -6.29 -5.17
N LEU A 35 0.92 -5.68 -4.02
CA LEU A 35 0.12 -4.58 -3.48
C LEU A 35 0.24 -3.32 -4.35
N ALA A 36 1.44 -2.99 -4.82
CA ALA A 36 1.67 -1.86 -5.71
C ALA A 36 0.84 -1.98 -7.00
N ALA A 37 0.84 -3.17 -7.62
CA ALA A 37 0.03 -3.43 -8.80
C ALA A 37 -1.47 -3.27 -8.53
N ARG A 38 -1.95 -3.75 -7.37
CA ARG A 38 -3.37 -3.63 -6.98
C ARG A 38 -3.80 -2.19 -6.71
N ILE A 39 -2.95 -1.39 -6.08
CA ILE A 39 -3.21 0.05 -5.83
C ILE A 39 -3.45 0.76 -7.16
N VAL A 40 -2.53 0.60 -8.11
CA VAL A 40 -2.62 1.24 -9.43
C VAL A 40 -3.82 0.71 -10.22
N ALA A 41 -4.04 -0.61 -10.21
CA ALA A 41 -5.17 -1.22 -10.91
C ALA A 41 -6.54 -0.76 -10.35
N ALA A 42 -6.61 -0.42 -9.06
CA ALA A 42 -7.81 0.12 -8.42
C ALA A 42 -8.01 1.63 -8.67
N GLY A 43 -7.09 2.31 -9.37
CA GLY A 43 -7.16 3.75 -9.64
C GLY A 43 -6.64 4.64 -8.50
N HIS A 44 -5.94 4.07 -7.51
CA HIS A 44 -5.30 4.81 -6.43
C HIS A 44 -3.86 5.19 -6.77
N ALA A 45 -3.29 6.13 -6.02
CA ALA A 45 -1.90 6.56 -6.20
C ALA A 45 -0.99 5.88 -5.17
N LEU A 46 0.04 5.18 -5.65
CA LEU A 46 1.14 4.71 -4.80
C LEU A 46 2.14 5.85 -4.61
N VAL A 47 2.19 6.41 -3.40
CA VAL A 47 3.01 7.60 -3.09
C VAL A 47 4.33 7.29 -2.37
N GLY A 48 4.52 6.04 -1.93
CA GLY A 48 5.75 5.63 -1.27
C GLY A 48 5.88 4.11 -1.12
N ARG A 49 7.13 3.63 -1.14
CA ARG A 49 7.48 2.24 -0.81
C ARG A 49 8.69 2.22 0.12
N ALA A 50 8.65 1.35 1.11
CA ALA A 50 9.76 1.06 2.00
C ALA A 50 9.85 -0.44 2.31
N ILE A 51 11.06 -0.95 2.47
CA ILE A 51 11.33 -2.25 3.10
C ILE A 51 12.00 -1.94 4.44
N ILE A 52 11.43 -2.43 5.53
CA ILE A 52 11.80 -2.08 6.91
C ILE A 52 12.14 -3.38 7.64
N HIS A 53 13.17 -3.36 8.48
CA HIS A 53 13.51 -4.48 9.34
C HIS A 53 12.39 -4.75 10.36
N ASP A 54 12.26 -5.98 10.86
CA ASP A 54 11.23 -6.35 11.85
C ASP A 54 11.64 -5.90 13.26
N ASP A 55 11.70 -4.58 13.42
CA ASP A 55 12.02 -3.90 14.67
C ASP A 55 11.02 -2.76 14.90
N ALA A 56 10.43 -2.72 16.10
CA ALA A 56 9.38 -1.76 16.43
C ALA A 56 9.85 -0.30 16.30
N SER A 57 11.10 -0.02 16.68
CA SER A 57 11.66 1.33 16.58
C SER A 57 11.88 1.78 15.13
N SER A 58 11.96 0.83 14.20
CA SER A 58 12.06 1.07 12.76
C SER A 58 10.70 1.30 12.11
N ILE A 59 9.60 0.94 12.77
CA ILE A 59 8.22 1.02 12.25
C ILE A 59 7.46 2.21 12.85
N GLU A 60 7.64 2.49 14.13
CA GLU A 60 6.93 3.53 14.86
C GLU A 60 7.62 4.91 14.71
N THR A 61 6.84 6.00 14.83
CA THR A 61 7.34 7.39 14.84
C THR A 61 6.93 8.09 16.13
#